data_AF-A0A1Z8JSI1-F1
#
_entry.id   AF-A0A1Z8JSI1-F1
#
_cell.length_a   1.000
_cell.length_b   1.000
_cell.length_c   1.000
_cell.angle_alpha   90.00
_cell.angle_beta   90.00
_cell.angle_gamma   90.00
#
_symmetry.space_group_name_H-M   'P 1'
#
loop_
_entity.id
_entity.type
_entity.pdbx_description
1 polymer ?
#
loop_
_entity_poly.entity_id
_entity_poly.type
_entity_poly.pdbx_seq_one_letter_code
_entity_poly.pdbx_strand_id
1 'polypeptide(L)'
;MRSSLLLLLATAVAIPMEHVHHAHQRRDTIYVTDVVMQTQFQQDNVLSPSTDTQDPQTSSETSPESVDSILQDTQTTLATSTTSSAVAESTWSVEDQSSTSTSASSGVASTSSLTSSSTSSSASSSSDNGIGIAYSPYTSSGSCKSLEEVQSDFAQLPYFPIIRVYAPDCNVISNLLSTLSSNQQIFAGLFYKDTIEKDIDSLYEQLNGDWSRIYTVNVGNEWVNSGTYDAQTVVDTVKSARTYLQSKGYTGKVVTVDTVPAYENNPTLCDASDYAAVNQHAFWNGDLQPSDSGKFIQDTITQMESLCGKDVLITESGWPTQGTAYGTCQPGKSEQETAIQSIRDACADKVIFFTAFNDLWKQPGQNGVEPYWGIY
;
A
#
# COMPACT_ATOMS: atom_id res chain seq x y z
N MET A 1 -21.09 26.51 52.54
CA MET A 1 -20.54 26.77 51.19
C MET A 1 -19.68 25.57 50.81
N ARG A 2 -20.26 24.63 50.04
CA ARG A 2 -19.56 23.46 49.50
C ARG A 2 -19.31 23.74 48.02
N SER A 3 -18.06 23.77 47.60
CA SER A 3 -17.69 23.91 46.19
C SER A 3 -17.16 22.55 45.74
N SER A 4 -17.99 21.81 45.02
CA SER A 4 -17.60 20.58 44.32
C SER A 4 -17.00 20.98 42.98
N LEU A 5 -15.71 20.76 42.81
CA LEU A 5 -15.02 20.91 41.53
C LEU A 5 -15.31 19.64 40.70
N LEU A 6 -16.20 19.76 39.72
CA LEU A 6 -16.48 18.72 38.73
C LEU A 6 -15.28 18.66 37.77
N LEU A 7 -14.52 17.57 37.81
CA LEU A 7 -13.49 17.25 36.83
C LEU A 7 -14.20 16.60 35.62
N LEU A 8 -14.38 17.34 34.53
CA LEU A 8 -14.81 16.75 33.25
C LEU A 8 -13.65 15.92 32.70
N LEU A 9 -13.75 14.59 32.77
CA LEU A 9 -12.99 13.71 31.89
C LEU A 9 -13.57 13.85 30.49
N ALA A 10 -12.85 14.52 29.60
CA ALA A 10 -13.08 14.40 28.17
C ALA A 10 -12.50 13.06 27.71
N THR A 11 -13.34 12.02 27.64
CA THR A 11 -13.02 10.81 26.90
C THR A 11 -13.09 11.16 25.42
N ALA A 12 -11.94 11.40 24.79
CA ALA A 12 -11.83 11.40 23.34
C ALA A 12 -12.09 9.96 22.87
N VAL A 13 -13.32 9.72 22.40
CA VAL A 13 -13.65 8.51 21.65
C VAL A 13 -13.01 8.70 20.28
N ALA A 14 -11.83 8.12 20.09
CA ALA A 14 -11.28 7.93 18.75
C ALA A 14 -12.23 6.98 18.02
N ILE A 15 -13.01 7.53 17.09
CA ILE A 15 -13.81 6.74 16.16
C ILE A 15 -12.79 6.04 15.24
N PRO A 16 -12.83 4.71 15.07
CA PRO A 16 -12.04 4.07 14.04
C PRO A 16 -12.56 4.59 12.70
N MET A 17 -11.81 5.48 12.04
CA MET A 17 -12.07 5.80 10.65
C MET A 17 -11.63 4.57 9.85
N GLU A 18 -12.60 3.77 9.37
CA GLU A 18 -12.35 2.77 8.34
C GLU A 18 -11.76 3.50 7.12
N HIS A 19 -10.45 3.35 6.92
CA HIS A 19 -9.77 3.66 5.67
C HIS A 19 -9.25 2.34 5.13
N VAL A 20 -9.97 1.82 4.14
CA VAL A 20 -9.51 0.65 3.38
C VAL A 20 -8.36 1.12 2.50
N HIS A 21 -7.15 0.74 2.87
CA HIS A 21 -5.96 0.98 2.08
C HIS A 21 -5.89 -0.03 0.92
N HIS A 22 -5.44 0.51 -0.22
CA HIS A 22 -4.91 -0.17 -1.40
C HIS A 22 -5.75 -1.25 -2.14
N ALA A 23 -6.12 -0.93 -3.39
CA ALA A 23 -6.51 -1.93 -4.38
C ALA A 23 -5.27 -2.45 -5.15
N HIS A 24 -4.53 -3.39 -4.55
CA HIS A 24 -3.46 -4.13 -5.24
C HIS A 24 -3.96 -5.27 -6.14
N GLN A 25 -5.27 -5.41 -6.31
CA GLN A 25 -5.88 -6.54 -7.01
C GLN A 25 -5.81 -6.35 -8.52
N ARG A 26 -4.97 -7.12 -9.23
CA ARG A 26 -5.02 -7.24 -10.69
C ARG A 26 -4.70 -8.67 -11.16
N ARG A 27 -5.74 -9.46 -11.37
CA ARG A 27 -5.80 -10.56 -12.35
C ARG A 27 -7.06 -10.36 -13.18
N ASP A 28 -7.10 -10.91 -14.40
CA ASP A 28 -8.17 -10.74 -15.38
C ASP A 28 -9.54 -10.47 -14.74
N THR A 29 -10.00 -9.24 -14.92
CA THR A 29 -11.14 -8.57 -14.28
C THR A 29 -12.26 -9.51 -13.83
N ILE A 30 -12.41 -9.73 -12.52
CA ILE A 30 -13.71 -10.09 -11.93
C ILE A 30 -14.29 -8.80 -11.36
N TYR A 31 -15.41 -8.34 -11.92
CA TYR A 31 -16.15 -7.21 -11.38
C TYR A 31 -16.62 -7.54 -9.97
N VAL A 32 -16.13 -6.81 -8.97
CA VAL A 32 -16.72 -6.78 -7.63
C VAL A 32 -17.70 -5.62 -7.61
N THR A 33 -18.98 -5.92 -7.45
CA THR A 33 -20.02 -4.91 -7.24
C THR A 33 -20.10 -4.64 -5.74
N ASP A 34 -19.60 -3.49 -5.28
CA ASP A 34 -19.82 -3.05 -3.91
C ASP A 34 -21.28 -2.58 -3.77
N VAL A 35 -22.09 -3.38 -3.08
CA VAL A 35 -23.45 -2.99 -2.69
C VAL A 35 -23.36 -2.20 -1.39
N VAL A 36 -23.34 -0.88 -1.50
CA VAL A 36 -23.48 0.01 -0.34
C VAL A 36 -24.96 0.03 0.07
N MET A 37 -25.30 -0.71 1.12
CA MET A 37 -26.62 -0.62 1.76
C MET A 37 -26.68 0.64 2.61
N GLN A 38 -27.25 1.72 2.06
CA GLN A 38 -27.49 2.95 2.80
C GLN A 38 -28.82 2.83 3.57
N THR A 39 -28.76 2.52 4.86
CA THR A 39 -29.95 2.55 5.73
C THR A 39 -30.31 4.00 6.04
N GLN A 40 -31.33 4.55 5.37
CA GLN A 40 -31.92 5.82 5.77
C GLN A 40 -32.90 5.60 6.92
N PHE A 41 -32.64 6.21 8.07
CA PHE A 41 -33.63 6.34 9.13
C PHE A 41 -34.56 7.51 8.78
N GLN A 42 -35.77 7.19 8.34
CA GLN A 42 -36.83 8.18 8.18
C GLN A 42 -37.38 8.50 9.58
N GLN A 43 -37.21 9.74 10.02
CA GLN A 43 -37.65 10.22 11.32
C GLN A 43 -39.15 10.55 11.25
N ASP A 44 -40.00 9.55 11.47
CA ASP A 44 -41.45 9.76 11.58
C ASP A 44 -41.82 10.34 12.94
N ASN A 45 -42.48 11.49 12.87
CA ASN A 45 -42.93 12.28 14.00
C ASN A 45 -44.17 11.61 14.63
N VAL A 46 -44.07 11.28 15.91
CA VAL A 46 -45.11 10.59 16.70
C VAL A 46 -46.30 11.51 16.98
N LEU A 47 -47.50 11.09 16.57
CA LEU A 47 -48.77 11.43 17.22
C LEU A 47 -49.62 10.16 17.31
N SER A 48 -50.09 9.85 18.51
CA SER A 48 -51.04 8.77 18.85
C SER A 48 -52.24 9.38 19.59
N PRO A 49 -53.32 8.64 19.93
CA PRO A 49 -53.86 7.39 19.35
C PRO A 49 -55.38 7.47 19.08
N SER A 50 -55.95 6.47 18.41
CA SER A 50 -57.33 6.02 18.70
C SER A 50 -57.47 4.52 18.44
N THR A 51 -57.93 3.85 19.48
CA THR A 51 -58.43 2.49 19.66
C THR A 51 -59.28 1.96 18.50
N ASP A 52 -59.10 0.69 18.10
CA ASP A 52 -60.06 -0.38 18.41
C ASP A 52 -59.51 -1.78 18.07
N THR A 53 -60.27 -2.78 18.50
CA THR A 53 -59.93 -4.13 18.92
C THR A 53 -60.16 -5.17 17.82
N GLN A 54 -59.43 -6.30 17.91
CA GLN A 54 -59.80 -7.70 17.58
C GLN A 54 -58.85 -8.45 16.63
N ASP A 55 -58.49 -9.64 17.11
CA ASP A 55 -57.87 -10.81 16.48
C ASP A 55 -58.93 -11.95 16.61
N PRO A 56 -58.79 -13.18 16.05
CA PRO A 56 -58.01 -13.71 14.92
C PRO A 56 -58.92 -14.49 13.92
N GLN A 57 -58.40 -14.93 12.75
CA GLN A 57 -58.51 -16.33 12.27
C GLN A 57 -58.04 -16.54 10.79
N THR A 58 -57.09 -17.48 10.65
CA THR A 58 -56.99 -18.65 9.74
C THR A 58 -57.25 -18.57 8.23
N SER A 59 -56.28 -19.12 7.46
CA SER A 59 -56.42 -19.92 6.21
C SER A 59 -56.92 -19.19 4.94
N SER A 60 -56.45 -19.38 3.70
CA SER A 60 -55.59 -20.34 3.00
C SER A 60 -55.16 -19.73 1.65
N GLU A 61 -54.16 -20.34 0.99
CA GLU A 61 -53.98 -20.49 -0.47
C GLU A 61 -54.68 -19.51 -1.45
N THR A 62 -53.91 -18.80 -2.29
CA THR A 62 -53.91 -18.99 -3.76
C THR A 62 -52.80 -18.18 -4.46
N SER A 63 -52.12 -18.82 -5.42
CA SER A 63 -51.42 -18.23 -6.57
C SER A 63 -52.46 -17.53 -7.48
N PRO A 64 -52.16 -16.46 -8.26
CA PRO A 64 -51.44 -16.61 -9.54
C PRO A 64 -50.58 -15.42 -10.03
N GLU A 65 -49.70 -15.76 -10.98
CA GLU A 65 -49.29 -15.06 -12.21
C GLU A 65 -49.32 -13.52 -12.33
N SER A 66 -48.14 -13.01 -12.72
CA SER A 66 -47.84 -11.99 -13.75
C SER A 66 -48.99 -11.14 -14.30
N VAL A 67 -48.82 -9.82 -14.15
CA VAL A 67 -49.40 -8.81 -15.04
C VAL A 67 -48.32 -7.84 -15.52
N ASP A 68 -48.20 -7.83 -16.84
CA ASP A 68 -47.59 -6.80 -17.67
C ASP A 68 -48.42 -5.51 -17.58
N SER A 69 -47.80 -4.35 -17.50
CA SER A 69 -48.48 -3.06 -17.67
C SER A 69 -47.51 -1.96 -18.10
N ILE A 70 -47.67 -1.65 -19.39
CA ILE A 70 -47.30 -0.48 -20.16
C ILE A 70 -47.59 0.83 -19.40
N LEU A 71 -46.63 1.76 -19.38
CA LEU A 71 -46.92 3.20 -19.51
C LEU A 71 -45.86 3.88 -20.38
N GLN A 72 -46.38 4.65 -21.33
CA GLN A 72 -45.69 5.46 -22.33
C GLN A 72 -45.26 6.82 -21.76
N ASP A 73 -44.08 7.23 -22.25
CA ASP A 73 -43.71 8.54 -22.79
C ASP A 73 -43.65 9.76 -21.86
N THR A 74 -42.46 10.36 -21.77
CA THR A 74 -42.28 11.80 -22.07
C THR A 74 -40.82 12.06 -22.47
N GLN A 75 -40.60 12.31 -23.76
CA GLN A 75 -39.38 12.97 -24.27
C GLN A 75 -39.22 14.37 -23.66
N THR A 76 -38.02 14.70 -23.20
CA THR A 76 -37.57 16.10 -23.08
C THR A 76 -36.21 16.20 -23.75
N THR A 77 -36.20 16.90 -24.88
CA THR A 77 -35.02 17.38 -25.59
C THR A 77 -34.46 18.60 -24.85
N LEU A 78 -33.17 18.59 -24.51
CA LEU A 78 -32.44 19.82 -24.20
C LEU A 78 -31.13 19.89 -24.98
N ALA A 79 -30.97 21.04 -25.62
CA ALA A 79 -29.98 21.33 -26.64
C ALA A 79 -28.56 21.52 -26.09
N THR A 80 -27.60 20.93 -26.79
CA THR A 80 -26.17 21.14 -26.63
C THR A 80 -25.78 22.53 -27.15
N SER A 81 -25.24 23.37 -26.29
CA SER A 81 -24.64 24.65 -26.67
C SER A 81 -23.12 24.50 -26.69
N THR A 82 -22.55 24.31 -27.88
CA THR A 82 -21.10 24.27 -28.10
C THR A 82 -20.58 25.69 -28.20
N THR A 83 -19.84 26.17 -27.19
CA THR A 83 -19.05 27.39 -27.29
C THR A 83 -17.59 27.00 -27.53
N SER A 84 -17.15 27.30 -28.75
CA SER A 84 -15.75 27.29 -29.17
C SER A 84 -15.02 28.43 -28.47
N SER A 85 -13.89 28.15 -27.84
CA SER A 85 -12.91 29.17 -27.46
C SER A 85 -11.53 28.69 -27.90
N ALA A 86 -11.03 29.40 -28.91
CA ALA A 86 -9.67 29.34 -29.37
C ALA A 86 -8.72 29.80 -28.26
N VAL A 87 -7.66 29.04 -28.03
CA VAL A 87 -6.51 29.50 -27.25
C VAL A 87 -5.31 29.50 -28.19
N ALA A 88 -4.74 30.69 -28.31
CA ALA A 88 -3.64 31.02 -29.19
C ALA A 88 -2.35 30.31 -28.77
N GLU A 89 -1.66 29.74 -29.76
CA GLU A 89 -0.24 29.44 -29.70
C GLU A 89 0.55 30.73 -29.43
N SER A 90 1.43 30.68 -28.43
CA SER A 90 2.51 31.64 -28.29
C SER A 90 3.83 30.87 -28.24
N THR A 91 4.43 30.78 -29.42
CA THR A 91 5.82 30.44 -29.65
C THR A 91 6.72 31.51 -29.03
N TRP A 92 7.63 31.11 -28.14
CA TRP A 92 8.79 31.93 -27.80
C TRP A 92 10.05 31.17 -28.22
N SER A 93 10.73 31.79 -29.17
CA SER A 93 11.99 31.36 -29.74
C SER A 93 13.16 31.71 -28.83
N VAL A 94 14.19 30.90 -29.03
CA VAL A 94 15.51 30.87 -28.40
C VAL A 94 16.31 32.12 -28.77
N GLU A 95 16.96 32.76 -27.79
CA GLU A 95 18.13 33.60 -28.02
C GLU A 95 19.34 33.03 -27.26
N ASP A 96 20.35 32.73 -28.06
CA ASP A 96 21.72 32.38 -27.73
C ASP A 96 22.49 33.64 -27.32
N GLN A 97 23.18 33.60 -26.17
CA GLN A 97 24.41 34.38 -25.98
C GLN A 97 25.43 33.62 -25.14
N SER A 98 26.41 33.09 -25.86
CA SER A 98 27.78 32.79 -25.43
C SER A 98 28.45 33.96 -24.68
N SER A 99 29.14 33.64 -23.57
CA SER A 99 30.39 34.31 -23.21
C SER A 99 31.32 33.36 -22.46
N THR A 100 32.60 33.54 -22.74
CA THR A 100 33.71 32.60 -22.57
C THR A 100 34.56 32.89 -21.32
N SER A 101 35.09 31.81 -20.76
CA SER A 101 36.44 31.63 -20.16
C SER A 101 36.89 32.46 -18.94
N THR A 102 37.36 31.75 -17.91
CA THR A 102 38.77 31.85 -17.43
C THR A 102 39.13 30.68 -16.51
N SER A 103 40.30 30.09 -16.76
CA SER A 103 40.98 29.08 -15.92
C SER A 103 42.28 29.66 -15.36
N ALA A 104 42.67 29.25 -14.16
CA ALA A 104 44.05 29.08 -13.64
C ALA A 104 43.92 28.54 -12.19
N SER A 105 44.36 27.35 -11.77
CA SER A 105 45.63 26.59 -11.86
C SER A 105 46.65 26.91 -10.76
N SER A 106 47.29 25.83 -10.28
CA SER A 106 48.44 25.66 -9.37
C SER A 106 48.04 25.34 -7.92
N GLY A 107 48.42 24.23 -7.29
CA GLY A 107 49.37 23.16 -7.60
C GLY A 107 50.24 22.90 -6.37
N VAL A 108 50.43 21.64 -5.96
CA VAL A 108 51.73 21.07 -5.51
C VAL A 108 51.58 19.58 -5.20
N ALA A 109 52.56 18.83 -5.71
CA ALA A 109 52.77 17.42 -5.44
C ALA A 109 53.50 17.21 -4.10
N SER A 110 53.30 16.04 -3.48
CA SER A 110 54.30 15.41 -2.63
C SER A 110 54.17 13.89 -2.71
N THR A 111 55.28 13.28 -3.09
CA THR A 111 55.52 11.83 -3.16
C THR A 111 55.94 11.33 -1.78
N SER A 112 55.44 10.18 -1.33
CA SER A 112 56.29 9.06 -0.85
C SER A 112 55.50 7.91 -0.18
N SER A 113 55.97 6.71 -0.52
CA SER A 113 56.06 5.48 0.26
C SER A 113 54.81 4.69 0.65
N LEU A 114 54.80 3.46 0.12
CA LEU A 114 54.05 2.27 0.50
C LEU A 114 54.27 1.90 1.97
N THR A 115 53.18 1.68 2.71
CA THR A 115 53.13 0.70 3.81
C THR A 115 51.76 0.07 3.86
N SER A 116 51.75 -1.25 3.77
CA SER A 116 50.61 -2.14 3.83
C SER A 116 49.89 -2.02 5.17
N SER A 117 48.59 -1.73 5.14
CA SER A 117 47.67 -2.07 6.21
C SER A 117 46.31 -2.40 5.60
N SER A 118 46.07 -3.70 5.53
CA SER A 118 44.76 -4.32 5.27
C SER A 118 43.72 -3.71 6.19
N THR A 119 42.93 -2.79 5.62
CA THR A 119 41.70 -2.31 6.24
C THR A 119 40.60 -2.86 5.38
N SER A 120 39.95 -3.90 5.90
CA SER A 120 38.69 -4.42 5.40
C SER A 120 37.70 -3.27 5.28
N SER A 121 37.51 -2.78 4.05
CA SER A 121 36.43 -1.89 3.69
C SER A 121 35.15 -2.72 3.69
N SER A 122 34.60 -2.87 4.89
CA SER A 122 33.27 -3.42 5.13
C SER A 122 32.23 -2.55 4.42
N ALA A 123 31.28 -3.22 3.78
CA ALA A 123 30.14 -2.63 3.11
C ALA A 123 29.47 -1.53 3.94
N SER A 124 29.61 -0.29 3.47
CA SER A 124 28.92 0.88 4.02
C SER A 124 28.28 1.64 2.86
N SER A 125 27.14 1.14 2.36
CA SER A 125 26.25 1.92 1.48
C SER A 125 24.82 1.34 1.36
N SER A 126 24.44 0.34 2.17
CA SER A 126 23.17 -0.39 2.04
C SER A 126 22.07 0.07 3.01
N SER A 127 22.40 0.87 4.02
CA SER A 127 21.44 1.37 5.02
C SER A 127 20.79 2.70 4.64
N ASP A 128 21.46 3.53 3.83
CA ASP A 128 21.08 4.94 3.71
C ASP A 128 19.82 5.15 2.84
N ASN A 129 19.44 4.15 2.04
CA ASN A 129 18.27 4.21 1.17
C ASN A 129 17.01 3.53 1.74
N GLY A 130 17.12 2.74 2.81
CA GLY A 130 16.08 1.80 3.28
C GLY A 130 16.47 0.34 3.05
N ILE A 131 15.95 -0.58 3.88
CA ILE A 131 16.21 -2.01 3.75
C ILE A 131 15.50 -2.63 2.52
N GLY A 132 14.46 -1.95 2.00
CA GLY A 132 13.82 -2.37 0.75
C GLY A 132 12.93 -1.33 0.09
N ILE A 133 12.42 -1.69 -1.09
CA ILE A 133 11.47 -0.91 -1.89
C ILE A 133 10.39 -1.85 -2.45
N ALA A 134 9.13 -1.41 -2.43
CA ALA A 134 8.04 -2.08 -3.12
C ALA A 134 8.09 -1.81 -4.63
N TYR A 135 7.74 -2.81 -5.42
CA TYR A 135 7.75 -2.75 -6.88
C TYR A 135 6.49 -3.39 -7.47
N SER A 136 5.92 -2.72 -8.46
CA SER A 136 4.76 -3.18 -9.21
C SER A 136 5.16 -3.56 -10.64
N PRO A 137 4.88 -4.79 -11.09
CA PRO A 137 5.27 -5.28 -12.42
C PRO A 137 4.31 -4.84 -13.54
N TYR A 138 3.56 -3.75 -13.34
CA TYR A 138 2.54 -3.30 -14.28
C TYR A 138 2.93 -1.97 -14.90
N THR A 139 2.62 -1.83 -16.18
CA THR A 139 2.63 -0.56 -16.91
C THR A 139 1.54 0.37 -16.41
N SER A 140 1.54 1.63 -16.85
CA SER A 140 0.50 2.60 -16.51
C SER A 140 -0.91 2.16 -16.93
N SER A 141 -1.05 1.31 -17.96
CA SER A 141 -2.34 0.74 -18.36
C SER A 141 -2.76 -0.47 -17.52
N GLY A 142 -1.89 -0.97 -16.64
CA GLY A 142 -2.10 -2.17 -15.85
C GLY A 142 -1.71 -3.47 -16.56
N SER A 143 -1.10 -3.40 -17.75
CA SER A 143 -0.57 -4.57 -18.44
C SER A 143 0.76 -5.00 -17.80
N CYS A 144 1.08 -6.30 -17.80
CA CYS A 144 2.37 -6.80 -17.34
C CYS A 144 3.54 -6.18 -18.11
N LYS A 145 4.57 -5.75 -17.38
CA LYS A 145 5.85 -5.28 -17.93
C LYS A 145 6.65 -6.44 -18.52
N SER A 146 7.39 -6.17 -19.59
CA SER A 146 8.40 -7.08 -20.14
C SER A 146 9.66 -7.12 -19.26
N LEU A 147 10.56 -8.09 -19.52
CA LEU A 147 11.86 -8.15 -18.86
C LEU A 147 12.66 -6.86 -19.09
N GLU A 148 12.65 -6.33 -20.31
CA GLU A 148 13.38 -5.12 -20.68
C GLU A 148 12.85 -3.89 -19.95
N GLU A 149 11.53 -3.78 -19.77
CA GLU A 149 10.90 -2.72 -18.98
C GLU A 149 11.31 -2.84 -17.50
N VAL A 150 11.29 -4.04 -16.92
CA VAL A 150 11.77 -4.28 -15.55
C VAL A 150 13.26 -3.91 -15.42
N GLN A 151 14.11 -4.30 -16.37
CA GLN A 151 15.53 -3.93 -16.37
C GLN A 151 15.73 -2.42 -16.47
N SER A 152 14.93 -1.74 -17.30
CA SER A 152 14.96 -0.27 -17.45
C SER A 152 14.50 0.44 -16.16
N ASP A 153 13.50 -0.08 -15.47
CA ASP A 153 13.07 0.41 -14.17
C ASP A 153 14.22 0.34 -13.16
N PHE A 154 14.82 -0.84 -12.98
CA PHE A 154 15.87 -1.06 -11.98
C PHE A 154 17.18 -0.34 -12.31
N ALA A 155 17.45 0.00 -13.58
CA ALA A 155 18.57 0.84 -13.95
C ALA A 155 18.46 2.28 -13.43
N GLN A 156 17.25 2.73 -13.08
CA GLN A 156 16.98 4.07 -12.52
C GLN A 156 16.99 4.08 -10.98
N LEU A 157 16.89 2.92 -10.34
CA LEU A 157 16.81 2.81 -8.90
C LEU A 157 18.18 2.72 -8.25
N PRO A 158 18.38 3.33 -7.06
CA PRO A 158 19.53 2.97 -6.24
C PRO A 158 19.40 1.53 -5.73
N TYR A 159 20.49 1.01 -5.17
CA TYR A 159 20.50 -0.34 -4.62
C TYR A 159 19.59 -0.45 -3.38
N PHE A 160 18.72 -1.46 -3.40
CA PHE A 160 17.90 -1.89 -2.26
C PHE A 160 18.11 -3.39 -1.99
N PRO A 161 18.46 -3.80 -0.75
CA PRO A 161 18.65 -5.21 -0.43
C PRO A 161 17.41 -6.09 -0.66
N ILE A 162 16.22 -5.55 -0.37
CA ILE A 162 14.96 -6.29 -0.47
C ILE A 162 14.03 -5.61 -1.48
N ILE A 163 13.52 -6.38 -2.43
CA ILE A 163 12.47 -5.94 -3.35
C ILE A 163 11.16 -6.62 -2.96
N ARG A 164 10.13 -5.83 -2.63
CA ARG A 164 8.80 -6.36 -2.30
C ARG A 164 7.89 -6.38 -3.52
N VAL A 165 7.24 -7.51 -3.75
CA VAL A 165 6.20 -7.70 -4.78
C VAL A 165 4.97 -8.36 -4.15
N TYR A 166 3.80 -8.15 -4.74
CA TYR A 166 2.51 -8.49 -4.10
C TYR A 166 1.98 -9.87 -4.50
N ALA A 167 2.30 -10.32 -5.71
CA ALA A 167 1.91 -11.62 -6.24
C ALA A 167 3.00 -12.13 -7.20
N PRO A 168 3.09 -13.45 -7.45
CA PRO A 168 4.00 -14.01 -8.45
C PRO A 168 3.40 -13.94 -9.87
N ASP A 169 2.63 -12.90 -10.20
CA ASP A 169 2.08 -12.71 -11.53
C ASP A 169 3.05 -11.96 -12.45
N CYS A 170 2.67 -11.76 -13.71
CA CYS A 170 3.47 -11.04 -14.71
C CYS A 170 4.92 -11.54 -14.88
N ASN A 171 5.20 -12.80 -14.56
CA ASN A 171 6.56 -13.36 -14.53
C ASN A 171 7.54 -12.53 -13.67
N VAL A 172 7.03 -11.74 -12.72
CA VAL A 172 7.82 -10.74 -11.98
C VAL A 172 8.98 -11.37 -11.25
N ILE A 173 8.81 -12.58 -10.70
CA ILE A 173 9.86 -13.25 -9.95
C ILE A 173 11.02 -13.58 -10.90
N SER A 174 10.74 -14.21 -12.05
CA SER A 174 11.79 -14.55 -13.03
C SER A 174 12.46 -13.31 -13.65
N ASN A 175 11.69 -12.23 -13.87
CA ASN A 175 12.22 -10.97 -14.37
C ASN A 175 13.16 -10.31 -13.34
N LEU A 176 12.77 -10.31 -12.06
CA LEU A 176 13.61 -9.83 -10.97
C LEU A 176 14.86 -10.70 -10.81
N LEU A 177 14.77 -12.02 -10.87
CA LEU A 177 15.96 -12.89 -10.80
C LEU A 177 16.98 -12.59 -11.91
N SER A 178 16.51 -12.18 -13.09
CA SER A 178 17.34 -11.82 -14.25
C SER A 178 17.86 -10.38 -14.21
N THR A 179 17.33 -9.54 -13.32
CA THR A 179 17.64 -8.10 -13.22
C THR A 179 18.46 -7.78 -11.98
N LEU A 180 18.12 -8.40 -10.85
CA LEU A 180 18.71 -8.12 -9.55
C LEU A 180 20.06 -8.81 -9.38
N SER A 181 20.95 -8.14 -8.68
CA SER A 181 22.21 -8.73 -8.21
C SER A 181 21.97 -9.87 -7.22
N SER A 182 22.95 -10.78 -7.09
CA SER A 182 22.80 -12.01 -6.29
C SER A 182 22.67 -11.78 -4.78
N ASN A 183 23.05 -10.60 -4.29
CA ASN A 183 22.89 -10.21 -2.89
C ASN A 183 21.56 -9.50 -2.60
N GLN A 184 20.69 -9.31 -3.61
CA GLN A 184 19.32 -8.82 -3.41
C GLN A 184 18.35 -10.01 -3.32
N GLN A 185 17.38 -9.86 -2.42
CA GLN A 185 16.35 -10.85 -2.15
C GLN A 185 14.95 -10.27 -2.36
N ILE A 186 13.97 -11.17 -2.51
CA ILE A 186 12.58 -10.82 -2.80
C ILE A 186 11.73 -11.07 -1.57
N PHE A 187 10.96 -10.07 -1.15
CA PHE A 187 9.81 -10.24 -0.27
C PHE A 187 8.62 -10.57 -1.16
N ALA A 188 8.28 -11.86 -1.26
CA ALA A 188 7.34 -12.38 -2.25
C ALA A 188 5.94 -12.51 -1.65
N GLY A 189 4.99 -11.74 -2.17
CA GLY A 189 3.61 -11.81 -1.74
C GLY A 189 2.78 -12.87 -2.44
N LEU A 190 1.74 -13.31 -1.73
CA LEU A 190 0.70 -14.23 -2.18
C LEU A 190 -0.65 -13.54 -1.91
N PHE A 191 -1.06 -12.69 -2.86
CA PHE A 191 -2.16 -11.75 -2.68
C PHE A 191 -3.55 -12.39 -2.63
N TYR A 192 -3.76 -13.52 -3.32
CA TYR A 192 -5.08 -14.10 -3.56
C TYR A 192 -5.30 -15.36 -2.72
N LYS A 193 -6.22 -15.29 -1.75
CA LYS A 193 -6.53 -16.42 -0.86
C LYS A 193 -6.94 -17.68 -1.63
N ASP A 194 -7.83 -17.53 -2.61
CA ASP A 194 -8.43 -18.66 -3.33
C ASP A 194 -7.46 -19.36 -4.30
N THR A 195 -6.32 -18.73 -4.60
CA THR A 195 -5.30 -19.29 -5.48
C THR A 195 -3.96 -19.48 -4.78
N ILE A 196 -3.93 -19.53 -3.45
CA ILE A 196 -2.68 -19.53 -2.68
C ILE A 196 -1.71 -20.65 -3.10
N GLU A 197 -2.21 -21.88 -3.30
CA GLU A 197 -1.38 -23.01 -3.73
C GLU A 197 -0.86 -22.83 -5.17
N LYS A 198 -1.72 -22.34 -6.07
CA LYS A 198 -1.33 -22.00 -7.45
C LYS A 198 -0.28 -20.89 -7.49
N ASP A 199 -0.39 -19.92 -6.61
CA ASP A 199 0.58 -18.82 -6.50
C ASP A 199 1.91 -19.34 -5.94
N ILE A 200 1.88 -20.23 -4.94
CA ILE A 200 3.08 -20.91 -4.44
C ILE A 200 3.75 -21.75 -5.54
N ASP A 201 2.97 -22.47 -6.35
CA ASP A 201 3.49 -23.22 -7.49
C ASP A 201 4.16 -22.31 -8.52
N SER A 202 3.50 -21.22 -8.90
CA SER A 202 4.07 -20.25 -9.83
C SER A 202 5.33 -19.58 -9.29
N LEU A 203 5.36 -19.26 -7.99
CA LEU A 203 6.54 -18.74 -7.32
C LEU A 203 7.70 -19.74 -7.39
N TYR A 204 7.45 -21.01 -7.04
CA TYR A 204 8.46 -22.07 -7.08
C TYR A 204 9.01 -22.29 -8.50
N GLU A 205 8.13 -22.30 -9.51
CA GLU A 205 8.50 -22.44 -10.92
C GLU A 205 9.39 -21.28 -11.39
N GLN A 206 9.00 -20.03 -11.11
CA GLN A 206 9.78 -18.86 -11.52
C GLN A 206 11.13 -18.76 -10.79
N LEU A 207 11.23 -19.29 -9.57
CA LEU A 207 12.48 -19.40 -8.83
C LEU A 207 13.40 -20.51 -9.37
N ASN A 208 12.92 -21.38 -10.25
CA ASN A 208 13.58 -22.64 -10.60
C ASN A 208 13.99 -23.45 -9.35
N GLY A 209 13.16 -23.38 -8.29
CA GLY A 209 13.42 -24.02 -7.00
C GLY A 209 14.50 -23.38 -6.12
N ASP A 210 15.11 -22.26 -6.52
CA ASP A 210 16.12 -21.56 -5.71
C ASP A 210 15.47 -20.61 -4.68
N TRP A 211 15.14 -21.15 -3.53
CA TRP A 211 14.60 -20.39 -2.41
C TRP A 211 15.59 -19.38 -1.79
N SER A 212 16.89 -19.44 -2.11
CA SER A 212 17.90 -18.52 -1.52
C SER A 212 17.67 -17.05 -1.91
N ARG A 213 16.94 -16.83 -3.01
CA ARG A 213 16.56 -15.51 -3.51
C ARG A 213 15.35 -14.91 -2.78
N ILE A 214 14.69 -15.65 -1.90
CA ILE A 214 13.54 -15.18 -1.13
C ILE A 214 13.98 -14.74 0.27
N TYR A 215 13.68 -13.49 0.60
CA TYR A 215 13.83 -12.96 1.96
C TYR A 215 12.71 -13.48 2.86
N THR A 216 11.47 -13.36 2.40
CA THR A 216 10.25 -13.76 3.13
C THR A 216 9.12 -14.04 2.12
N VAL A 217 8.26 -14.99 2.44
CA VAL A 217 6.97 -15.17 1.75
C VAL A 217 5.85 -14.55 2.59
N ASN A 218 5.04 -13.71 1.96
CA ASN A 218 3.93 -13.00 2.58
C ASN A 218 2.60 -13.59 2.10
N VAL A 219 1.67 -13.83 3.02
CA VAL A 219 0.35 -14.38 2.73
C VAL A 219 -0.71 -13.30 3.01
N GLY A 220 -1.34 -12.83 1.94
CA GLY A 220 -2.33 -11.75 1.97
C GLY A 220 -1.74 -10.36 2.18
N ASN A 221 -2.52 -9.33 1.89
CA ASN A 221 -2.15 -7.94 2.16
C ASN A 221 -3.40 -7.18 2.59
N GLU A 222 -3.43 -6.73 3.84
CA GLU A 222 -4.51 -5.90 4.41
C GLU A 222 -5.90 -6.53 4.30
N TRP A 223 -5.97 -7.85 4.39
CA TRP A 223 -7.22 -8.58 4.30
C TRP A 223 -8.16 -8.30 5.49
N VAL A 224 -7.61 -8.07 6.68
CA VAL A 224 -8.39 -7.72 7.86
C VAL A 224 -8.78 -6.25 7.83
N ASN A 225 -7.84 -5.34 7.54
CA ASN A 225 -8.14 -3.91 7.44
C ASN A 225 -9.19 -3.60 6.37
N SER A 226 -9.17 -4.30 5.24
CA SER A 226 -10.17 -4.13 4.18
C SER A 226 -11.53 -4.76 4.49
N GLY A 227 -11.66 -5.52 5.59
CA GLY A 227 -12.87 -6.28 5.91
C GLY A 227 -13.12 -7.49 4.99
N THR A 228 -12.17 -7.84 4.13
CA THR A 228 -12.31 -8.96 3.18
C THR A 228 -12.39 -10.30 3.91
N TYR A 229 -11.55 -10.49 4.93
CA TYR A 229 -11.53 -11.71 5.75
C TYR A 229 -11.35 -11.36 7.22
N ASP A 230 -11.92 -12.17 8.11
CA ASP A 230 -11.63 -12.07 9.54
C ASP A 230 -10.21 -12.57 9.87
N ALA A 231 -9.69 -12.17 11.04
CA ALA A 231 -8.33 -12.51 11.43
C ALA A 231 -8.09 -14.02 11.57
N GLN A 232 -9.09 -14.79 11.99
CA GLN A 232 -8.98 -16.24 12.12
C GLN A 232 -8.78 -16.91 10.75
N THR A 233 -9.53 -16.45 9.75
CA THR A 233 -9.39 -16.90 8.36
C THR A 233 -8.00 -16.59 7.83
N VAL A 234 -7.44 -15.42 8.12
CA VAL A 234 -6.07 -15.06 7.74
C VAL A 234 -5.07 -16.00 8.41
N VAL A 235 -5.16 -16.18 9.74
CA VAL A 235 -4.28 -17.07 10.51
C VAL A 235 -4.27 -18.50 9.95
N ASP A 236 -5.43 -19.06 9.65
CA ASP A 236 -5.55 -20.42 9.14
C ASP A 236 -5.04 -20.55 7.68
N THR A 237 -5.21 -19.49 6.89
CA THR A 237 -4.63 -19.41 5.54
C THR A 237 -3.10 -19.37 5.61
N VAL A 238 -2.50 -18.58 6.50
CA VAL A 238 -1.04 -18.52 6.71
C VAL A 238 -0.48 -19.89 7.09
N LYS A 239 -1.13 -20.61 8.02
CA LYS A 239 -0.71 -21.96 8.42
C LYS A 239 -0.76 -22.95 7.26
N SER A 240 -1.82 -22.90 6.46
CA SER A 240 -1.99 -23.77 5.30
C SER A 240 -0.93 -23.48 4.23
N ALA A 241 -0.72 -22.20 3.90
CA ALA A 241 0.31 -21.75 2.97
C ALA A 241 1.71 -22.15 3.43
N ARG A 242 2.04 -21.98 4.72
CA ARG A 242 3.31 -22.41 5.31
C ARG A 242 3.54 -23.91 5.13
N THR A 243 2.52 -24.73 5.37
CA THR A 243 2.61 -26.20 5.17
C THR A 243 2.88 -26.54 3.70
N TYR A 244 2.19 -25.86 2.77
CA TYR A 244 2.39 -26.10 1.34
C TYR A 244 3.77 -25.64 0.84
N LEU A 245 4.23 -24.47 1.28
CA LEU A 245 5.59 -23.97 1.03
C LEU A 245 6.66 -24.96 1.52
N GLN A 246 6.50 -25.54 2.72
CA GLN A 246 7.40 -26.55 3.25
C GLN A 246 7.43 -27.82 2.38
N SER A 247 6.28 -28.22 1.83
CA SER A 247 6.22 -29.36 0.88
C SER A 247 7.01 -29.12 -0.42
N LYS A 248 7.25 -27.84 -0.76
CA LYS A 248 8.09 -27.39 -1.90
C LYS A 248 9.55 -27.10 -1.48
N GLY A 249 9.93 -27.43 -0.24
CA GLY A 249 11.29 -27.25 0.28
C GLY A 249 11.60 -25.86 0.83
N TYR A 250 10.61 -24.95 0.93
CA TYR A 250 10.83 -23.64 1.54
C TYR A 250 10.91 -23.76 3.07
N THR A 251 11.99 -23.23 3.65
CA THR A 251 12.24 -23.23 5.11
C THR A 251 12.42 -21.82 5.66
N GLY A 252 12.21 -20.79 4.84
CA GLY A 252 12.34 -19.39 5.21
C GLY A 252 11.13 -18.86 6.00
N LYS A 253 11.10 -17.54 6.14
CA LYS A 253 10.08 -16.82 6.92
C LYS A 253 8.76 -16.71 6.16
N VAL A 254 7.65 -16.91 6.86
CA VAL A 254 6.30 -16.69 6.38
C VAL A 254 5.58 -15.72 7.31
N VAL A 255 4.98 -14.69 6.74
CA VAL A 255 4.24 -13.65 7.48
C VAL A 255 2.91 -13.36 6.80
N THR A 256 1.99 -12.75 7.52
CA THR A 256 0.89 -11.98 6.92
C THR A 256 1.18 -10.48 7.05
N VAL A 257 0.70 -9.67 6.12
CA VAL A 257 0.85 -8.22 6.15
C VAL A 257 -0.50 -7.58 6.30
N ASP A 258 -0.63 -6.67 7.26
CA ASP A 258 -1.83 -5.89 7.51
C ASP A 258 -1.48 -4.54 8.15
N THR A 259 -2.47 -3.69 8.39
CA THR A 259 -2.26 -2.36 9.00
C THR A 259 -2.06 -2.45 10.51
N VAL A 260 -1.48 -1.42 11.12
CA VAL A 260 -1.33 -1.34 12.59
C VAL A 260 -2.68 -1.54 13.31
N PRO A 261 -3.78 -0.85 12.95
CA PRO A 261 -5.08 -1.09 13.57
C PRO A 261 -5.59 -2.53 13.44
N ALA A 262 -5.32 -3.22 12.32
CA ALA A 262 -5.72 -4.61 12.17
C ALA A 262 -5.02 -5.53 13.17
N TYR A 263 -3.72 -5.32 13.39
CA TYR A 263 -2.94 -6.05 14.39
C TYR A 263 -3.34 -5.71 15.83
N GLU A 264 -3.55 -4.43 16.15
CA GLU A 264 -4.00 -4.00 17.49
C GLU A 264 -5.34 -4.63 17.88
N ASN A 265 -6.27 -4.67 16.92
CA ASN A 265 -7.58 -5.26 17.14
C ASN A 265 -7.57 -6.80 17.06
N ASN A 266 -6.55 -7.39 16.43
CA ASN A 266 -6.44 -8.84 16.24
C ASN A 266 -5.00 -9.33 16.48
N PRO A 267 -4.50 -9.36 17.73
CA PRO A 267 -3.12 -9.75 18.03
C PRO A 267 -2.74 -11.17 17.60
N THR A 268 -3.71 -12.04 17.29
CA THR A 268 -3.47 -13.37 16.73
C THR A 268 -2.74 -13.34 15.37
N LEU A 269 -2.78 -12.20 14.66
CA LEU A 269 -1.97 -11.99 13.46
C LEU A 269 -0.46 -12.00 13.77
N CYS A 270 -0.06 -11.51 14.96
CA CYS A 270 1.33 -11.62 15.43
C CYS A 270 1.76 -13.09 15.51
N ASP A 271 0.91 -13.99 16.00
CA ASP A 271 1.24 -15.40 16.24
C ASP A 271 1.42 -16.19 14.94
N ALA A 272 0.66 -15.87 13.89
CA ALA A 272 0.75 -16.54 12.60
C ALA A 272 2.06 -16.24 11.83
N SER A 273 2.63 -15.07 12.10
CA SER A 273 3.82 -14.56 11.41
C SER A 273 5.12 -14.87 12.14
N ASP A 274 6.21 -15.09 11.41
CA ASP A 274 7.55 -15.25 12.00
C ASP A 274 8.08 -13.96 12.68
N TYR A 275 7.65 -12.80 12.18
CA TYR A 275 7.89 -11.47 12.71
C TYR A 275 6.67 -10.59 12.37
N ALA A 276 6.51 -9.45 13.04
CA ALA A 276 5.42 -8.54 12.75
C ALA A 276 5.71 -7.77 11.46
N ALA A 277 4.92 -8.02 10.42
CA ALA A 277 5.03 -7.38 9.12
C ALA A 277 3.82 -6.47 8.93
N VAL A 278 4.04 -5.15 9.00
CA VAL A 278 2.94 -4.18 9.10
C VAL A 278 3.08 -3.07 8.07
N ASN A 279 1.96 -2.67 7.48
CA ASN A 279 1.89 -1.47 6.65
C ASN A 279 1.57 -0.27 7.54
N GLN A 280 2.35 0.81 7.39
CA GLN A 280 2.10 2.06 8.10
C GLN A 280 2.63 3.26 7.32
N HIS A 281 1.72 4.17 6.95
CA HIS A 281 2.06 5.41 6.27
C HIS A 281 1.77 6.62 7.15
N ALA A 282 2.77 7.50 7.29
CA ALA A 282 2.63 8.75 8.02
C ALA A 282 1.51 9.66 7.45
N PHE A 283 1.30 9.63 6.13
CA PHE A 283 0.26 10.41 5.46
C PHE A 283 -1.14 10.16 6.04
N TRP A 284 -1.47 8.90 6.35
CA TRP A 284 -2.78 8.49 6.87
C TRP A 284 -2.96 8.74 8.38
N ASN A 285 -2.00 9.38 9.04
CA ASN A 285 -2.20 9.88 10.40
C ASN A 285 -3.22 11.04 10.45
N GLY A 286 -3.23 11.89 9.42
CA GLY A 286 -4.18 13.00 9.29
C GLY A 286 -3.85 14.27 10.08
N ASP A 287 -2.88 14.23 10.99
CA ASP A 287 -2.41 15.40 11.75
C ASP A 287 -0.89 15.33 11.97
N LEU A 288 -0.15 15.16 10.88
CA LEU A 288 1.31 15.01 10.92
C LEU A 288 1.99 15.91 9.89
N GLN A 289 3.08 16.57 10.27
CA GLN A 289 3.97 17.21 9.31
C GLN A 289 4.86 16.15 8.63
N PRO A 290 5.20 16.30 7.34
CA PRO A 290 6.08 15.35 6.65
C PRO A 290 7.41 15.10 7.40
N SER A 291 8.00 16.13 8.01
CA SER A 291 9.25 16.02 8.76
C SER A 291 9.18 15.13 10.00
N ASP A 292 7.98 14.87 10.52
CA ASP A 292 7.76 14.03 11.71
C ASP A 292 7.51 12.56 11.35
N SER A 293 7.48 12.22 10.06
CA SER A 293 7.20 10.86 9.55
C SER A 293 8.15 9.82 10.14
N GLY A 294 9.45 10.10 10.22
CA GLY A 294 10.42 9.16 10.77
C GLY A 294 10.21 8.84 12.24
N LYS A 295 9.90 9.86 13.06
CA LYS A 295 9.57 9.66 14.47
C LYS A 295 8.30 8.83 14.63
N PHE A 296 7.27 9.14 13.85
CA PHE A 296 6.00 8.42 13.85
C PHE A 296 6.17 6.92 13.50
N ILE A 297 6.94 6.63 12.45
CA ILE A 297 7.22 5.25 12.05
C ILE A 297 8.09 4.52 13.09
N GLN A 298 9.10 5.18 13.66
CA GLN A 298 9.92 4.61 14.73
C GLN A 298 9.10 4.28 16.00
N ASP A 299 8.16 5.15 16.37
CA ASP A 299 7.24 4.89 17.49
C ASP A 299 6.31 3.72 17.19
N THR A 300 5.80 3.64 15.96
CA THR A 300 4.99 2.52 15.50
C THR A 300 5.76 1.20 15.61
N ILE A 301 7.05 1.18 15.22
CA ILE A 301 7.91 0.00 15.37
C ILE A 301 7.97 -0.42 16.84
N THR A 302 8.28 0.51 17.74
CA THR A 302 8.38 0.24 19.19
C THR A 302 7.06 -0.30 19.76
N GLN A 303 5.94 0.28 19.34
CA GLN A 303 4.59 -0.15 19.74
C GLN A 303 4.30 -1.57 19.27
N MET A 304 4.60 -1.88 18.01
CA MET A 304 4.36 -3.20 17.43
C MET A 304 5.29 -4.27 18.00
N GLU A 305 6.53 -3.93 18.34
CA GLU A 305 7.44 -4.83 19.05
C GLU A 305 6.88 -5.17 20.43
N SER A 306 6.31 -4.18 21.13
CA SER A 306 5.64 -4.40 22.41
C SER A 306 4.35 -5.22 22.28
N LEU A 307 3.56 -5.02 21.22
CA LEU A 307 2.30 -5.73 21.00
C LEU A 307 2.55 -7.20 20.64
N CYS A 308 3.45 -7.46 19.69
CA CYS A 308 3.69 -8.79 19.16
C CYS A 308 4.78 -9.57 19.91
N GLY A 309 5.63 -8.91 20.70
CA GLY A 309 6.79 -9.55 21.34
C GLY A 309 7.78 -10.15 20.35
N LYS A 310 7.84 -9.60 19.13
CA LYS A 310 8.61 -10.08 17.98
C LYS A 310 9.28 -8.89 17.29
N ASP A 311 10.31 -9.17 16.50
CA ASP A 311 10.87 -8.19 15.56
C ASP A 311 9.75 -7.62 14.66
N VAL A 312 9.88 -6.33 14.32
CA VAL A 312 8.97 -5.65 13.39
C VAL A 312 9.71 -5.27 12.12
N LEU A 313 8.99 -5.36 11.00
CA LEU A 313 9.34 -4.74 9.73
C LEU A 313 8.13 -3.94 9.23
N ILE A 314 8.34 -2.65 8.97
CA ILE A 314 7.36 -1.84 8.25
C ILE A 314 7.46 -2.21 6.78
N THR A 315 6.44 -2.86 6.25
CA THR A 315 6.50 -3.45 4.92
C THR A 315 6.04 -2.50 3.82
N GLU A 316 5.33 -1.42 4.18
CA GLU A 316 5.04 -0.27 3.34
C GLU A 316 5.04 0.99 4.20
N SER A 317 5.79 2.00 3.75
CA SER A 317 5.66 3.37 4.23
C SER A 317 6.04 4.36 3.13
N GLY A 318 5.36 5.49 3.08
CA GLY A 318 5.59 6.49 2.05
C GLY A 318 4.71 7.72 2.23
N TRP A 319 4.67 8.56 1.20
CA TRP A 319 3.85 9.76 1.13
C TRP A 319 3.48 10.05 -0.34
N PRO A 320 2.24 10.44 -0.66
CA PRO A 320 1.82 10.64 -2.04
C PRO A 320 2.24 12.02 -2.60
N THR A 321 2.49 12.10 -3.90
CA THR A 321 2.88 13.35 -4.58
C THR A 321 1.71 14.13 -5.16
N GLN A 322 0.54 13.50 -5.31
CA GLN A 322 -0.67 14.11 -5.85
C GLN A 322 -1.91 13.54 -5.16
N GLY A 323 -3.05 14.19 -5.38
CA GLY A 323 -4.34 13.86 -4.79
C GLY A 323 -4.85 14.99 -3.91
N THR A 324 -5.66 14.65 -2.92
CA THR A 324 -6.22 15.57 -1.92
C THR A 324 -5.68 15.24 -0.54
N ALA A 325 -5.64 16.24 0.34
CA ALA A 325 -5.16 16.09 1.70
C ALA A 325 -5.96 15.04 2.49
N TYR A 326 -5.27 14.37 3.42
CA TYR A 326 -5.91 13.64 4.50
C TYR A 326 -5.68 14.41 5.79
N GLY A 327 -6.75 14.99 6.36
CA GLY A 327 -6.63 15.95 7.46
C GLY A 327 -5.69 17.12 7.09
N THR A 328 -4.61 17.31 7.83
CA THR A 328 -3.57 18.33 7.54
C THR A 328 -2.46 17.83 6.62
N CYS A 329 -2.37 16.52 6.36
CA CYS A 329 -1.33 15.91 5.54
C CYS A 329 -1.56 16.22 4.06
N GLN A 330 -0.76 17.11 3.49
CA GLN A 330 -0.85 17.48 2.07
C GLN A 330 -0.02 16.53 1.20
N PRO A 331 -0.56 15.98 0.10
CA PRO A 331 0.26 15.34 -0.92
C PRO A 331 1.14 16.37 -1.63
N GLY A 332 2.33 15.98 -2.04
CA GLY A 332 3.23 16.85 -2.80
C GLY A 332 4.64 16.28 -2.90
N LYS A 333 5.41 16.74 -3.89
CA LYS A 333 6.78 16.24 -4.12
C LYS A 333 7.73 16.64 -3.00
N SER A 334 7.67 17.90 -2.55
CA SER A 334 8.45 18.40 -1.41
C SER A 334 8.10 17.69 -0.11
N GLU A 335 6.82 17.42 0.09
CA GLU A 335 6.28 16.72 1.25
C GLU A 335 6.73 15.26 1.23
N GLN A 336 6.66 14.59 0.08
CA GLN A 336 7.17 13.22 -0.06
C GLN A 336 8.68 13.16 0.19
N GLU A 337 9.47 14.03 -0.43
CA GLU A 337 10.93 14.06 -0.21
C GLU A 337 11.26 14.25 1.28
N THR A 338 10.57 15.18 1.95
CA THR A 338 10.74 15.44 3.39
C THR A 338 10.35 14.22 4.24
N ALA A 339 9.22 13.57 3.94
CA ALA A 339 8.75 12.40 4.67
C ALA A 339 9.67 11.19 4.50
N ILE A 340 10.09 10.90 3.26
CA ILE A 340 10.99 9.78 2.96
C ILE A 340 12.35 10.02 3.61
N GLN A 341 12.90 11.24 3.54
CA GLN A 341 14.17 11.56 4.21
C GLN A 341 14.06 11.40 5.74
N SER A 342 12.98 11.92 6.35
CA SER A 342 12.72 11.76 7.78
C SER A 342 12.68 10.28 8.20
N ILE A 343 12.01 9.42 7.43
CA ILE A 343 11.95 7.98 7.69
C ILE A 343 13.34 7.32 7.53
N ARG A 344 14.10 7.69 6.49
CA ARG A 344 15.47 7.18 6.28
C ARG A 344 16.36 7.48 7.47
N ASP A 345 16.33 8.73 7.94
CA ASP A 345 17.17 9.18 9.06
C ASP A 345 16.82 8.47 10.38
N ALA A 346 15.55 8.07 10.56
CA ALA A 346 15.08 7.48 11.81
C ALA A 346 15.17 5.94 11.88
N CYS A 347 14.83 5.23 10.79
CA CYS A 347 14.59 3.79 10.83
C CYS A 347 14.70 3.07 9.46
N ALA A 348 15.60 3.52 8.58
CA ALA A 348 15.78 2.93 7.25
C ALA A 348 15.97 1.39 7.26
N ASP A 349 16.63 0.83 8.27
CA ASP A 349 16.91 -0.60 8.42
C ASP A 349 15.67 -1.45 8.76
N LYS A 350 14.53 -0.82 9.01
CA LYS A 350 13.26 -1.46 9.40
C LYS A 350 12.08 -1.09 8.49
N VAL A 351 12.33 -0.47 7.34
CA VAL A 351 11.28 0.02 6.43
C VAL A 351 11.53 -0.43 4.99
N ILE A 352 10.51 -1.05 4.40
CA ILE A 352 10.37 -1.19 2.95
C ILE A 352 9.55 0.01 2.46
N PHE A 353 10.16 0.84 1.63
CA PHE A 353 9.51 2.04 1.12
C PHE A 353 8.44 1.71 0.07
N PHE A 354 7.36 2.47 0.09
CA PHE A 354 6.25 2.36 -0.85
C PHE A 354 6.13 3.65 -1.66
N THR A 355 6.31 3.63 -2.98
CA THR A 355 6.73 2.51 -3.85
C THR A 355 7.77 3.02 -4.85
N ALA A 356 8.43 2.14 -5.60
CA ALA A 356 9.47 2.55 -6.55
C ALA A 356 8.94 3.59 -7.57
N PHE A 357 7.83 3.29 -8.24
CA PHE A 357 7.25 4.12 -9.30
C PHE A 357 5.74 4.29 -9.13
N ASN A 358 5.18 5.32 -9.76
CA ASN A 358 3.74 5.56 -9.74
C ASN A 358 2.96 4.40 -10.37
N ASP A 359 1.94 3.93 -9.66
CA ASP A 359 1.02 2.88 -10.09
C ASP A 359 -0.21 3.48 -10.77
N LEU A 360 -0.01 4.07 -11.96
CA LEU A 360 -1.06 4.82 -12.67
C LEU A 360 -2.29 3.99 -13.09
N TRP A 361 -2.19 2.67 -12.97
CA TRP A 361 -3.28 1.73 -13.20
C TRP A 361 -4.25 1.63 -11.99
N LYS A 362 -3.85 2.06 -10.79
CA LYS A 362 -4.70 1.96 -9.60
C LYS A 362 -5.92 2.87 -9.70
N GLN A 363 -7.03 2.43 -9.14
CA GLN A 363 -8.17 3.32 -8.91
C GLN A 363 -7.75 4.42 -7.94
N PRO A 364 -8.12 5.69 -8.15
CA PRO A 364 -7.59 6.80 -7.36
C PRO A 364 -7.87 6.74 -5.85
N GLY A 365 -8.85 5.95 -5.41
CA GLY A 365 -9.33 5.92 -4.04
C GLY A 365 -10.05 7.21 -3.65
N GLN A 366 -10.45 7.32 -2.38
CA GLN A 366 -11.23 8.45 -1.88
C GLN A 366 -10.49 9.80 -1.99
N ASN A 367 -9.19 9.80 -1.67
CA ASN A 367 -8.36 11.00 -1.70
C ASN A 367 -7.66 11.22 -3.05
N GLY A 368 -7.80 10.33 -4.02
CA GLY A 368 -7.15 10.45 -5.32
C GLY A 368 -5.63 10.20 -5.30
N VAL A 369 -5.10 9.62 -4.22
CA VAL A 369 -3.64 9.51 -3.97
C VAL A 369 -3.03 8.19 -4.45
N GLU A 370 -3.83 7.13 -4.56
CA GLU A 370 -3.37 5.75 -4.85
C GLU A 370 -2.43 5.59 -6.07
N PRO A 371 -2.59 6.37 -7.16
CA PRO A 371 -1.71 6.25 -8.32
C PRO A 371 -0.34 6.94 -8.14
N TYR A 372 -0.13 7.72 -7.07
CA TYR A 372 0.90 8.77 -7.00
C TYR A 372 1.91 8.62 -5.84
N TRP A 373 2.17 7.39 -5.40
CA TRP A 373 3.10 7.06 -4.30
C TRP A 373 4.54 6.75 -4.75
N GLY A 374 4.83 6.82 -6.06
CA GLY A 374 6.17 6.55 -6.59
C GLY A 374 7.21 7.52 -6.05
N ILE A 375 8.37 7.00 -5.66
CA ILE A 375 9.51 7.77 -5.15
C ILE A 375 10.45 8.20 -6.28
N TYR A 376 10.49 7.46 -7.40
CA TYR A 376 11.38 7.68 -8.54
C TYR A 376 10.61 7.99 -9.84
#